data_AF-A0A2V7D291-F1
#
_entry.id   AF-A0A2V7D291-F1
#
_cell.length_a   1.000
_cell.length_b   1.000
_cell.length_c   1.000
_cell.angle_alpha   90.00
_cell.angle_beta   90.00
_cell.angle_gamma   90.00
#
_symmetry.space_group_name_H-M   'P 1'
#
loop_
_entity.id
_entity.type
_entity.pdbx_description
1 polymer ?
#
loop_
_entity_poly.entity_id
_entity_poly.type
_entity_poly.pdbx_seq_one_letter_code
_entity_poly.pdbx_strand_id
1 'polypeptide(L)'
;MTADDRMYTCPMHPEVRQRGPGNCPKCGMALEPVVASGPQTEWTCPMHPQIVRERPGSCPICGMALEPRTVGPVDGPDPELVDMTRRFWIGLVLTLPLLAFVMGDMLPGQPLRHLIPGRLSAWLQLVLATPVVLWAGWPLFERGWASIVNRSLNMFTLIALGTGMAYIYSVVGTLTPELFPASFRTHGSEVGLYFE
;
A
#
# COMPACT_ATOMS: atom_id res chain seq x y z
N MET A 1 -3.58 -41.87 -31.77
CA MET A 1 -2.25 -41.71 -31.14
C MET A 1 -2.38 -40.67 -30.03
N THR A 2 -2.67 -41.11 -28.81
CA THR A 2 -2.71 -40.24 -27.63
C THR A 2 -1.72 -40.79 -26.62
N ALA A 3 -0.43 -40.60 -26.89
CA ALA A 3 0.61 -40.87 -25.89
C ALA A 3 0.55 -39.73 -24.88
N ASP A 4 -0.05 -40.01 -23.72
CA ASP A 4 -0.11 -39.11 -22.59
C ASP A 4 1.32 -38.97 -22.02
N ASP A 5 2.04 -37.89 -22.34
CA ASP A 5 3.41 -37.60 -21.85
C ASP A 5 3.42 -37.19 -20.37
N ARG A 6 2.31 -37.40 -19.64
CA ARG A 6 2.25 -37.27 -18.19
C ARG A 6 3.18 -38.29 -17.53
N MET A 7 3.93 -37.83 -16.54
CA MET A 7 4.75 -38.69 -15.68
C MET A 7 3.85 -39.36 -14.64
N TYR A 8 4.01 -40.66 -14.44
CA TYR A 8 3.29 -41.46 -13.46
C TYR A 8 4.26 -42.00 -12.41
N THR A 9 3.81 -42.15 -11.16
CA THR A 9 4.60 -42.63 -10.03
C THR A 9 3.88 -43.74 -9.27
N CYS A 10 4.62 -44.62 -8.60
CA CYS A 10 4.06 -45.66 -7.76
C CYS A 10 3.85 -45.14 -6.32
N PRO A 11 2.66 -45.29 -5.71
CA PRO A 11 2.40 -44.86 -4.33
C PRO A 11 3.35 -45.49 -3.29
N MET A 12 3.78 -46.74 -3.55
CA MET A 12 4.67 -47.50 -2.65
C MET A 12 6.16 -47.31 -2.97
N HIS A 13 6.50 -46.86 -4.18
CA HIS A 13 7.88 -46.70 -4.64
C HIS A 13 8.04 -45.37 -5.40
N PRO A 14 8.15 -44.22 -4.69
CA PRO A 14 8.18 -42.88 -5.29
C PRO A 14 9.36 -42.62 -6.26
N GLU A 15 10.39 -43.46 -6.18
CA GLU A 15 11.56 -43.50 -7.08
C GLU A 15 11.25 -44.06 -8.47
N VAL A 16 10.15 -44.78 -8.63
CA VAL A 16 9.69 -45.32 -9.93
C VAL A 16 8.86 -44.26 -10.64
N ARG A 17 9.47 -43.58 -11.62
CA ARG A 17 8.79 -42.59 -12.47
C ARG A 17 8.79 -43.05 -13.92
N GLN A 18 7.61 -43.16 -14.54
CA GLN A 18 7.46 -43.61 -15.93
C GLN A 18 6.59 -42.65 -16.74
N ARG A 19 6.77 -42.62 -18.06
CA ARG A 19 5.92 -41.85 -18.99
C ARG A 19 4.75 -42.71 -19.44
N GLY A 20 3.53 -42.27 -19.14
CA GLY A 20 2.30 -42.99 -19.44
C GLY A 20 1.84 -43.97 -18.35
N PRO A 21 0.57 -44.43 -18.42
CA PRO A 21 0.00 -45.37 -17.47
C PRO A 21 0.64 -46.76 -17.60
N GLY A 22 0.82 -47.44 -16.46
CA GLY A 22 1.44 -48.77 -16.42
C GLY A 22 1.45 -49.36 -15.02
N ASN A 23 2.14 -50.48 -14.85
CA ASN A 23 2.33 -51.13 -13.55
C ASN A 23 3.76 -50.92 -13.05
N CYS A 24 3.90 -50.76 -11.73
CA CYS A 24 5.19 -50.61 -11.08
C CYS A 24 6.03 -51.90 -11.21
N PRO A 25 7.29 -51.84 -11.68
CA PRO A 25 8.15 -53.01 -11.85
C PRO A 25 8.65 -53.60 -10.53
N LYS A 26 8.49 -52.88 -9.40
CA LYS A 26 8.89 -53.36 -8.07
C LYS A 26 7.78 -54.10 -7.32
N CYS A 27 6.54 -53.62 -7.40
CA CYS A 27 5.42 -54.15 -6.62
C CYS A 27 4.17 -54.52 -7.41
N GLY A 28 4.16 -54.33 -8.72
CA GLY A 28 3.05 -54.69 -9.60
C GLY A 28 1.79 -53.82 -9.48
N MET A 29 1.74 -52.85 -8.56
CA MET A 29 0.62 -51.91 -8.44
C MET A 29 0.53 -50.96 -9.65
N ALA A 30 -0.68 -50.51 -9.96
CA ALA A 30 -0.93 -49.51 -10.99
C ALA A 30 -0.25 -48.18 -10.63
N LEU A 31 0.39 -47.56 -11.63
CA LEU A 31 0.99 -46.24 -11.50
C LEU A 31 -0.08 -45.15 -11.55
N GLU A 32 0.04 -44.16 -10.69
CA GLU A 32 -0.86 -43.02 -10.63
C GLU A 32 -0.22 -41.81 -11.31
N PRO A 33 -0.99 -40.96 -12.01
CA PRO A 33 -0.45 -39.78 -12.66
C PRO A 33 0.15 -38.86 -11.59
N VAL A 34 1.38 -38.42 -11.80
CA VAL A 34 1.97 -37.29 -11.07
C VAL A 34 1.19 -36.07 -11.52
N VAL A 35 0.10 -35.79 -10.82
CA VAL A 35 -0.52 -34.48 -10.85
C VAL A 35 0.56 -33.53 -10.34
N ALA A 36 1.11 -32.73 -11.24
CA ALA A 36 1.81 -31.52 -10.82
C ALA A 36 0.76 -30.68 -10.09
N SER A 37 0.62 -30.91 -8.78
CA SER A 37 0.15 -29.89 -7.88
C SER A 37 1.15 -28.76 -8.06
N GLY A 38 0.86 -27.85 -9.00
CA GLY A 38 1.60 -26.60 -9.10
C GLY A 38 1.69 -26.03 -7.68
N PRO A 39 2.81 -25.41 -7.31
CA PRO A 39 2.98 -24.91 -5.96
C PRO A 39 1.76 -24.04 -5.65
N GLN A 40 0.88 -24.51 -4.75
CA GLN A 40 -0.20 -23.67 -4.27
C GLN A 40 0.51 -22.52 -3.59
N THR A 41 0.44 -21.34 -4.20
CA THR A 41 1.07 -20.15 -3.66
C THR A 41 0.35 -19.82 -2.37
N GLU A 42 0.86 -20.32 -1.26
CA GLU A 42 0.41 -19.95 0.07
C GLU A 42 0.85 -18.52 0.36
N TRP A 43 -0.07 -17.68 0.78
CA TRP A 43 0.14 -16.28 1.11
C TRP A 43 0.20 -16.12 2.63
N THR A 44 1.22 -15.44 3.14
CA THR A 44 1.44 -15.25 4.57
C THR A 44 1.73 -13.81 4.92
N CYS A 45 1.43 -13.41 6.14
CA CYS A 45 1.75 -12.07 6.61
C CYS A 45 3.16 -12.05 7.21
N PRO A 46 4.06 -11.13 6.80
CA PRO A 46 5.41 -11.02 7.35
C PRO A 46 5.43 -10.84 8.88
N MET A 47 4.44 -10.11 9.43
CA MET A 47 4.32 -9.86 10.87
C MET A 47 3.55 -10.95 11.61
N HIS A 48 2.74 -11.74 10.91
CA HIS A 48 1.92 -12.80 11.50
C HIS A 48 2.06 -14.08 10.68
N PRO A 49 3.17 -14.82 10.82
CA PRO A 49 3.42 -16.06 10.06
C PRO A 49 2.36 -17.15 10.30
N GLN A 50 1.60 -17.03 11.41
CA GLN A 50 0.47 -17.89 11.73
C GLN A 50 -0.67 -17.78 10.70
N ILE A 51 -0.75 -16.65 9.98
CA ILE A 51 -1.77 -16.41 8.95
C ILE A 51 -1.26 -17.00 7.63
N VAL A 52 -1.95 -18.03 7.15
CA VAL A 52 -1.73 -18.64 5.83
C VAL A 52 -3.05 -18.62 5.06
N ARG A 53 -3.03 -18.11 3.83
CA ARG A 53 -4.20 -18.06 2.95
C ARG A 53 -3.84 -18.54 1.56
N GLU A 54 -4.82 -19.07 0.85
CA GLU A 54 -4.67 -19.56 -0.53
C GLU A 54 -4.71 -18.42 -1.58
N ARG A 55 -5.05 -17.20 -1.16
CA ARG A 55 -5.25 -16.04 -2.05
C ARG A 55 -4.57 -14.78 -1.51
N PRO A 56 -4.14 -13.86 -2.39
CA PRO A 56 -3.68 -12.55 -1.98
C PRO A 56 -4.79 -11.77 -1.26
N GLY A 57 -4.39 -10.83 -0.42
CA GLY A 57 -5.30 -9.98 0.34
C GLY A 57 -4.63 -9.38 1.56
N SER A 58 -5.44 -8.79 2.44
CA SER A 58 -4.97 -8.14 3.66
C SER A 58 -4.99 -9.09 4.86
N CYS A 59 -3.98 -8.99 5.71
CA CYS A 59 -3.92 -9.69 6.99
C CYS A 59 -5.06 -9.20 7.91
N PRO A 60 -5.87 -10.10 8.49
CA PRO A 60 -6.97 -9.70 9.38
C PRO A 60 -6.50 -9.08 10.71
N ILE A 61 -5.22 -9.25 11.05
CA ILE A 61 -4.64 -8.75 12.31
C ILE A 61 -4.00 -7.37 12.09
N CYS A 62 -3.00 -7.24 11.22
CA CYS A 62 -2.30 -5.96 11.03
C CYS A 62 -2.71 -5.17 9.79
N GLY A 63 -3.57 -5.71 8.91
CA GLY A 63 -3.93 -5.06 7.65
C GLY A 63 -2.84 -5.03 6.58
N MET A 64 -1.64 -5.58 6.84
CA MET A 64 -0.58 -5.70 5.82
C MET A 64 -0.98 -6.64 4.70
N ALA A 65 -0.49 -6.38 3.48
CA ALA A 65 -0.62 -7.30 2.37
C ALA A 65 0.05 -8.65 2.72
N LEU A 66 -0.60 -9.74 2.32
CA LEU A 66 0.00 -11.05 2.39
C LEU A 66 1.04 -11.19 1.28
N GLU A 67 2.14 -11.86 1.56
CA GLU A 67 3.22 -12.16 0.62
C GLU A 67 3.25 -13.65 0.30
N PRO A 68 3.59 -14.04 -0.93
CA PRO A 68 3.66 -15.44 -1.31
C PRO A 68 4.84 -16.14 -0.62
N ARG A 69 4.59 -17.26 0.05
CA ARG A 69 5.59 -18.12 0.69
C ARG A 69 6.46 -18.88 -0.30
N THR A 70 5.96 -19.10 -1.51
CA THR A 70 6.69 -19.81 -2.56
C THR A 70 7.17 -18.81 -3.61
N VAL A 71 8.46 -18.90 -3.95
CA VAL A 71 9.06 -18.17 -5.07
C VAL A 71 8.66 -18.92 -6.35
N GLY A 72 7.43 -18.71 -6.80
CA GLY A 72 6.92 -19.19 -8.09
C GLY A 72 6.80 -18.04 -9.08
N PRO A 73 6.82 -18.30 -10.39
CA PRO A 73 6.55 -17.27 -11.39
C PRO A 73 5.09 -16.84 -11.23
N VAL A 74 4.87 -15.67 -10.63
CA VAL A 74 3.57 -15.01 -10.66
C VAL A 74 3.45 -14.36 -12.04
N ASP A 75 2.66 -14.97 -12.93
CA ASP A 75 2.48 -14.46 -14.28
C ASP A 75 1.66 -13.15 -14.25
N GLY A 76 2.34 -12.01 -14.50
CA GLY A 76 1.74 -10.68 -14.71
C GLY A 76 2.12 -9.64 -13.64
N PRO A 77 2.00 -8.32 -13.95
CA PRO A 77 2.18 -7.26 -12.96
C PRO A 77 1.13 -7.38 -11.86
N ASP A 78 1.55 -7.38 -10.59
CA ASP A 78 0.63 -7.39 -9.46
C ASP A 78 -0.31 -6.17 -9.53
N PRO A 79 -1.65 -6.36 -9.60
CA PRO A 79 -2.59 -5.25 -9.69
C PRO A 79 -2.50 -4.28 -8.50
N GLU A 80 -2.07 -4.73 -7.31
CA GLU A 80 -1.84 -3.85 -6.17
C GLU A 80 -0.63 -2.93 -6.42
N LEU A 81 0.46 -3.46 -6.97
CA LEU A 81 1.64 -2.66 -7.32
C LEU A 81 1.30 -1.60 -8.37
N VAL A 82 0.47 -1.94 -9.36
CA VAL A 82 0.02 -0.99 -10.38
C VAL A 82 -0.83 0.13 -9.76
N ASP A 83 -1.79 -0.22 -8.88
CA ASP A 83 -2.63 0.79 -8.21
C ASP A 83 -1.80 1.70 -7.29
N MET A 84 -0.90 1.15 -6.48
CA MET A 84 -0.03 1.92 -5.59
C MET A 84 0.95 2.80 -6.35
N THR A 85 1.51 2.31 -7.46
CA THR A 85 2.40 3.09 -8.32
C THR A 85 1.65 4.25 -8.96
N ARG A 86 0.42 4.03 -9.42
CA ARG A 86 -0.43 5.08 -9.98
C ARG A 86 -0.77 6.15 -8.93
N ARG A 87 -1.18 5.75 -7.72
CA ARG A 87 -1.45 6.69 -6.61
C ARG A 87 -0.20 7.46 -6.19
N PHE A 88 0.95 6.78 -6.14
CA PHE A 88 2.24 7.42 -5.84
C PHE A 88 2.59 8.50 -6.85
N TRP A 89 2.53 8.20 -8.15
CA TRP A 89 2.87 9.18 -9.19
C TRP A 89 1.88 10.34 -9.27
N ILE A 90 0.59 10.06 -9.14
CA ILE A 90 -0.43 11.12 -9.10
C ILE A 90 -0.25 11.99 -7.86
N GLY A 91 0.00 11.38 -6.70
CA GLY A 91 0.31 12.09 -5.46
C GLY A 91 1.56 12.96 -5.61
N LEU A 92 2.64 12.42 -6.18
CA LEU A 92 3.89 13.14 -6.41
C LEU A 92 3.70 14.36 -7.33
N VAL A 93 2.94 14.22 -8.40
CA VAL A 93 2.65 15.33 -9.32
C VAL A 93 1.81 16.41 -8.66
N LEU A 94 0.93 16.06 -7.72
CA LEU A 94 0.12 17.01 -6.96
C LEU A 94 0.89 17.67 -5.80
N THR A 95 1.80 16.94 -5.14
CA THR A 95 2.62 17.49 -4.05
C THR A 95 3.75 18.39 -4.54
N LEU A 96 4.26 18.18 -5.75
CA LEU A 96 5.38 18.95 -6.27
C LEU A 96 5.06 20.45 -6.43
N PRO A 97 3.90 20.86 -6.99
CA PRO A 97 3.45 22.24 -6.97
C PRO A 97 3.21 22.79 -5.56
N LEU A 98 2.68 21.97 -4.65
CA LEU A 98 2.45 22.35 -3.25
C LEU A 98 3.77 22.70 -2.56
N LEU A 99 4.77 21.83 -2.69
CA LEU A 99 6.12 22.03 -2.16
C LEU A 99 6.78 23.28 -2.76
N ALA A 100 6.68 23.45 -4.08
CA ALA A 100 7.20 24.63 -4.76
C ALA A 100 6.54 25.93 -4.27
N PHE A 101 5.25 25.87 -3.95
CA PHE A 101 4.50 26.99 -3.40
C PHE A 101 5.01 27.37 -2.00
N VAL A 102 5.13 26.39 -1.09
CA VAL A 102 5.59 26.63 0.30
C VAL A 102 7.04 27.08 0.36
N MET A 103 7.93 26.44 -0.40
CA MET A 103 9.34 26.86 -0.48
C MET A 103 9.49 28.22 -1.22
N GLY A 104 8.56 28.52 -2.13
CA GLY A 104 8.40 29.80 -2.82
C GLY A 104 8.31 30.99 -1.86
N ASP A 105 7.59 30.83 -0.76
CA ASP A 105 7.40 31.88 0.25
C ASP A 105 8.64 32.14 1.12
N MET A 106 9.60 31.21 1.16
CA MET A 106 10.87 31.35 1.89
C MET A 106 12.00 31.95 1.05
N LEU A 107 11.81 32.16 -0.26
CA LEU A 107 12.82 32.79 -1.11
C LEU A 107 13.01 34.28 -0.79
N PRO A 108 14.27 34.78 -0.73
CA PRO A 108 14.56 36.18 -0.47
C PRO A 108 13.95 37.06 -1.57
N GLY A 109 12.94 37.86 -1.21
CA GLY A 109 12.19 38.73 -2.13
C GLY A 109 10.65 38.58 -2.06
N GLN A 110 10.12 37.55 -1.40
CA GLN A 110 8.68 37.29 -1.22
C GLN A 110 7.78 37.58 -2.48
N PRO A 111 8.18 37.15 -3.69
CA PRO A 111 7.44 37.50 -4.91
C PRO A 111 6.02 36.91 -4.90
N LEU A 112 5.82 35.75 -4.25
CA LEU A 112 4.53 35.08 -4.15
C LEU A 112 3.54 35.82 -3.24
N ARG A 113 3.97 36.30 -2.07
CA ARG A 113 3.13 37.09 -1.15
C ARG A 113 2.67 38.42 -1.75
N HIS A 114 3.41 38.96 -2.72
CA HIS A 114 3.02 40.18 -3.43
C HIS A 114 1.99 39.93 -4.55
N LEU A 115 1.94 38.70 -5.09
CA LEU A 115 1.04 38.30 -6.17
C LEU A 115 -0.22 37.58 -5.66
N ILE A 116 -0.14 36.90 -4.52
CA ILE A 116 -1.20 36.05 -3.96
C ILE A 116 -1.37 36.40 -2.48
N PRO A 117 -2.54 36.91 -2.04
CA PRO A 117 -2.80 37.12 -0.62
C PRO A 117 -2.77 35.78 0.12
N GLY A 118 -2.20 35.72 1.32
CA GLY A 118 -1.95 34.41 1.96
C GLY A 118 -3.21 33.66 2.40
N ARG A 119 -4.38 34.32 2.42
CA ARG A 119 -5.67 33.61 2.48
C ARG A 119 -5.93 32.77 1.22
N LEU A 120 -5.59 33.28 0.04
CA LEU A 120 -5.75 32.52 -1.22
C LEU A 120 -4.71 31.40 -1.32
N SER A 121 -3.48 31.60 -0.81
CA SER A 121 -2.50 30.52 -0.74
C SER A 121 -2.95 29.38 0.17
N ALA A 122 -3.55 29.68 1.32
CA ALA A 122 -4.12 28.67 2.22
C ALA A 122 -5.19 27.81 1.53
N TRP A 123 -6.09 28.45 0.77
CA TRP A 123 -7.10 27.74 -0.01
C TRP A 123 -6.51 26.89 -1.14
N LEU A 124 -5.50 27.40 -1.84
CA LEU A 124 -4.80 26.63 -2.88
C LEU A 124 -4.11 25.41 -2.28
N GLN A 125 -3.38 25.58 -1.18
CA GLN A 125 -2.73 24.48 -0.47
C GLN A 125 -3.73 23.42 -0.01
N LEU A 126 -4.87 23.84 0.56
CA LEU A 126 -5.95 22.94 0.93
C LEU A 126 -6.43 22.12 -0.28
N VAL A 127 -6.76 22.79 -1.40
CA VAL A 127 -7.28 22.13 -2.61
C VAL A 127 -6.28 21.14 -3.21
N LEU A 128 -4.98 21.46 -3.21
CA LEU A 128 -3.92 20.58 -3.70
C LEU A 128 -3.64 19.41 -2.74
N ALA A 129 -3.66 19.65 -1.43
CA ALA A 129 -3.34 18.64 -0.42
C ALA A 129 -4.49 17.66 -0.16
N THR A 130 -5.75 18.10 -0.25
CA THR A 130 -6.93 17.23 -0.04
C THR A 130 -6.90 15.94 -0.88
N PRO A 131 -6.72 15.95 -2.21
CA PRO A 131 -6.65 14.72 -3.00
C PRO A 131 -5.41 13.88 -2.67
N VAL A 132 -4.30 14.49 -2.31
CA VAL A 132 -3.09 13.75 -1.90
C VAL A 132 -3.36 12.98 -0.61
N VAL A 133 -3.81 13.67 0.44
CA VAL A 133 -4.01 13.05 1.76
C VAL A 133 -5.20 12.10 1.74
N LEU A 134 -6.35 12.53 1.22
CA LEU A 134 -7.59 11.74 1.31
C LEU A 134 -7.70 10.65 0.26
N TRP A 135 -7.18 10.82 -0.96
CA TRP A 135 -7.30 9.81 -2.02
C TRP A 135 -6.03 8.96 -2.16
N ALA A 136 -4.85 9.57 -2.26
CA ALA A 136 -3.60 8.80 -2.36
C ALA A 136 -3.25 8.14 -1.01
N GLY A 137 -3.49 8.84 0.11
CA GLY A 137 -3.27 8.31 1.46
C GLY A 137 -4.34 7.34 1.98
N TRP A 138 -5.48 7.19 1.30
CA TRP A 138 -6.62 6.38 1.78
C TRP A 138 -6.23 4.96 2.26
N PRO A 139 -5.47 4.16 1.49
CA PRO A 139 -5.11 2.80 1.91
C PRO A 139 -4.23 2.77 3.17
N LEU A 140 -3.45 3.83 3.42
CA LEU A 140 -2.63 3.95 4.61
C LEU A 140 -3.49 4.22 5.86
N PHE A 141 -4.55 5.02 5.72
CA PHE A 141 -5.52 5.26 6.80
C PHE A 141 -6.31 4.00 7.13
N GLU A 142 -6.76 3.23 6.13
CA GLU A 142 -7.45 1.96 6.36
C GLU A 142 -6.57 0.97 7.14
N ARG A 143 -5.31 0.80 6.73
CA ARG A 143 -4.33 -0.06 7.41
C ARG A 143 -3.98 0.46 8.81
N GLY A 144 -3.84 1.77 8.96
CA GLY A 144 -3.63 2.42 10.26
C GLY A 144 -4.79 2.17 11.21
N TRP A 145 -6.03 2.31 10.74
CA TRP A 145 -7.22 2.05 11.54
C TRP A 145 -7.32 0.58 11.97
N ALA A 146 -7.09 -0.35 11.04
CA ALA A 146 -7.06 -1.78 11.37
C ALA A 146 -6.00 -2.10 12.44
N SER A 147 -4.82 -1.47 12.36
CA SER A 147 -3.73 -1.64 13.32
C SER A 147 -4.07 -1.06 14.71
N ILE A 148 -4.84 0.04 14.80
CA ILE A 148 -5.37 0.58 16.06
C ILE A 148 -6.40 -0.38 16.67
N VAL A 149 -7.39 -0.81 15.87
CA VAL A 149 -8.47 -1.70 16.33
C VAL A 149 -7.92 -3.03 16.86
N ASN A 150 -6.95 -3.60 16.16
CA ASN A 150 -6.32 -4.87 16.55
C ASN A 150 -5.18 -4.71 17.58
N ARG A 151 -4.94 -3.49 18.08
CA ARG A 151 -3.90 -3.15 19.07
C ARG A 151 -2.47 -3.59 18.66
N SER A 152 -2.22 -3.73 17.37
CA SER A 152 -0.92 -4.08 16.80
C SER A 152 -0.30 -2.84 16.15
N LEU A 153 0.15 -1.87 16.95
CA LEU A 153 0.72 -0.59 16.50
C LEU A 153 1.91 -0.81 15.56
N ASN A 154 1.89 -0.16 14.39
CA ASN A 154 2.85 -0.33 13.31
C ASN A 154 3.22 1.00 12.65
N MET A 155 4.09 0.96 11.61
CA MET A 155 4.43 2.14 10.81
C MET A 155 3.19 2.86 10.26
N PHE A 156 2.18 2.12 9.80
CA PHE A 156 0.95 2.71 9.26
C PHE A 156 0.18 3.56 10.28
N THR A 157 0.18 3.17 11.56
CA THR A 157 -0.47 3.99 12.60
C THR A 157 0.25 5.29 12.83
N LEU A 158 1.58 5.28 12.78
CA LEU A 158 2.37 6.51 12.94
C LEU A 158 2.13 7.45 11.76
N ILE A 159 2.14 6.93 10.53
CA ILE A 159 1.88 7.71 9.32
C ILE A 159 0.47 8.29 9.35
N ALA A 160 -0.55 7.46 9.58
CA ALA A 160 -1.94 7.90 9.63
C ALA A 160 -2.18 8.97 10.71
N LEU A 161 -1.59 8.81 11.89
CA LEU A 161 -1.72 9.80 12.96
C LEU A 161 -1.01 11.11 12.60
N GLY A 162 0.23 11.03 12.09
CA GLY A 162 1.04 12.20 11.76
C GLY A 162 0.42 13.02 10.63
N THR A 163 0.17 12.40 9.48
CA THR A 163 -0.41 13.10 8.31
C THR A 163 -1.86 13.52 8.58
N GLY A 164 -2.63 12.70 9.31
CA GLY A 164 -3.99 13.03 9.70
C GLY A 164 -4.05 14.26 10.62
N MET A 165 -3.19 14.34 11.63
CA MET A 165 -3.15 15.48 12.54
C MET A 165 -2.67 16.76 11.86
N ALA A 166 -1.64 16.67 11.01
CA ALA A 166 -1.14 17.79 10.21
C ALA A 166 -2.23 18.34 9.26
N TYR A 167 -2.96 17.45 8.59
CA TYR A 167 -4.05 17.81 7.71
C TYR A 167 -5.21 18.47 8.48
N ILE A 168 -5.67 17.89 9.58
CA ILE A 168 -6.75 18.46 10.40
C ILE A 168 -6.37 19.84 10.93
N TYR A 169 -5.16 19.98 11.48
CA TYR A 169 -4.65 21.26 11.95
C TYR A 169 -4.68 22.32 10.85
N SER A 170 -4.20 21.98 9.65
CA SER A 170 -4.11 22.89 8.51
C SER A 170 -5.50 23.26 7.96
N VAL A 171 -6.45 22.32 7.96
CA VAL A 171 -7.85 22.58 7.61
C VAL A 171 -8.48 23.56 8.61
N VAL A 172 -8.29 23.35 9.91
CA VAL A 172 -8.82 24.24 10.96
C VAL A 172 -8.16 25.62 10.88
N GLY A 173 -6.86 25.70 10.62
CA GLY A 173 -6.14 26.95 10.37
C GLY A 173 -6.66 27.72 9.15
N THR A 174 -7.05 27.00 8.10
CA THR A 174 -7.58 27.60 6.86
C THR A 174 -9.02 28.08 7.00
N LEU A 175 -9.89 27.30 7.66
CA LEU A 175 -11.32 27.60 7.79
C LEU A 175 -11.61 28.59 8.93
N THR A 176 -10.90 28.45 10.05
CA THR A 176 -11.16 29.20 11.28
C THR A 176 -9.87 29.70 11.92
N PRO A 177 -9.17 30.68 11.30
CA PRO A 177 -7.93 31.23 11.85
C PRO A 177 -8.14 31.97 13.18
N GLU A 178 -9.36 32.40 13.48
CA GLU A 178 -9.71 33.14 14.72
C GLU A 178 -9.67 32.27 15.98
N LEU A 179 -9.77 30.95 15.84
CA LEU A 179 -9.62 30.00 16.96
C LEU A 179 -8.19 30.00 17.52
N PHE A 180 -7.22 30.48 16.74
CA PHE A 180 -5.81 30.52 17.15
C PHE A 180 -5.47 31.82 17.91
N PRO A 181 -4.69 31.72 19.01
CA PRO A 181 -4.20 32.90 19.74
C PRO A 181 -3.46 33.86 18.81
N ALA A 182 -3.50 35.16 19.11
CA ALA A 182 -2.86 36.18 18.29
C ALA A 182 -1.34 35.96 18.12
N SER A 183 -0.68 35.28 19.05
CA SER A 183 0.73 34.90 18.96
C SER A 183 1.06 33.93 17.82
N PHE A 184 0.09 33.13 17.38
CA PHE A 184 0.24 32.18 16.28
C PHE A 184 -0.21 32.75 14.93
N ARG A 185 -0.75 33.97 14.91
CA ARG A 185 -1.18 34.67 13.71
C ARG A 185 -0.08 35.64 13.26
N THR A 186 0.37 35.50 12.02
CA THR A 186 1.24 36.50 11.38
C THR A 186 0.46 37.81 11.17
N HIS A 187 1.17 38.91 10.89
CA HIS A 187 0.63 40.26 10.63
C HIS A 187 -0.58 40.35 9.65
N GLY A 188 -0.92 39.29 8.91
CA GLY A 188 -2.07 39.16 8.02
C GLY A 188 -3.22 38.25 8.52
N SER A 189 -3.31 37.93 9.82
CA SER A 189 -4.28 36.95 10.39
C SER A 189 -4.13 35.49 9.91
N GLU A 190 -2.99 35.19 9.30
CA GLU A 190 -2.65 33.88 8.75
C GLU A 190 -1.91 33.02 9.79
N VAL A 191 -2.26 31.74 9.84
CA VAL A 191 -1.63 30.72 10.69
C VAL A 191 -0.69 29.89 9.82
N GLY A 192 0.45 29.45 10.36
CA GLY A 192 1.33 28.51 9.65
C GLY A 192 0.58 27.21 9.36
N LEU A 193 0.65 26.72 8.11
CA LEU A 193 -0.01 25.49 7.68
C LEU A 193 1.04 24.39 7.50
N TYR A 194 0.60 23.14 7.50
CA TYR A 194 1.41 21.93 7.36
C TYR A 194 0.76 21.00 6.34
N PHE A 195 0.45 21.52 5.16
CA PHE A 195 -0.12 20.73 4.08
C PHE A 195 0.97 19.99 3.28
N GLU A 196 2.22 20.47 3.35
CA GLU A 196 3.41 19.94 2.69
C GLU A 196 4.01 18.66 3.30
#